data_AF-A0A550GQQ7-F1
#
_entry.id   AF-A0A550GQQ7-F1
#
_cell.length_a   1.000
_cell.length_b   1.000
_cell.length_c   1.000
_cell.angle_alpha   90.00
_cell.angle_beta   90.00
_cell.angle_gamma   90.00
#
_symmetry.space_group_name_H-M   'P 1'
#
loop_
_entity.id
_entity.type
_entity.pdbx_description
1 polymer ?
#
loop_
_entity_poly.entity_id
_entity_poly.type
_entity_poly.pdbx_seq_one_letter_code
_entity_poly.pdbx_strand_id
1 'polypeptide(L)'
;LDWLGWLRMALPMTVALLLLAWFVCIRMFSPDVDGTGESIKRIRGLREGLGPLRSGEKVVAAFFSVSLLIWITDGLHGYNGGIVTLFLALLLFIPRLGVMDLGGFAGDVPWGSIAVFAASMFLARAVGRWGALDPVAEALFDLMRLSHLPPSVFSVLLVFVFMFLHVVFTSTTVYATVMMPLVISLGQLQGGGAGFLALAVAFLAPIAVILPVNTIPNIVFFSSGYFSQRQIVSYGLVLSAVSSALVLVLCHPYWSMIGLI
;
A
#
# COMPACT_ATOMS: atom_id res chain seq x y z
N LEU A 1 12.03 -8.19 -6.57
CA LEU A 1 11.91 -8.75 -5.21
C LEU A 1 10.94 -9.89 -5.28
N ASP A 2 11.32 -11.05 -4.75
CA ASP A 2 10.38 -12.15 -4.51
C ASP A 2 9.43 -11.79 -3.36
N TRP A 3 8.40 -12.59 -3.15
CA TRP A 3 7.38 -12.29 -2.14
C TRP A 3 7.96 -12.20 -0.72
N LEU A 4 8.85 -13.14 -0.36
CA LEU A 4 9.47 -13.15 0.96
C LEU A 4 10.46 -11.99 1.15
N GLY A 5 11.19 -11.60 0.11
CA GLY A 5 12.03 -10.40 0.12
C GLY A 5 11.21 -9.14 0.37
N TRP A 6 10.06 -9.00 -0.30
CA TRP A 6 9.13 -7.88 -0.04
C TRP A 6 8.60 -7.92 1.40
N LEU A 7 8.15 -9.09 1.88
CA LEU A 7 7.65 -9.22 3.25
C LEU A 7 8.72 -8.84 4.28
N ARG A 8 9.95 -9.35 4.15
CA ARG A 8 11.05 -9.02 5.07
C ARG A 8 11.30 -7.52 5.09
N MET A 9 11.38 -6.91 3.91
CA MET A 9 11.59 -5.47 3.77
C MET A 9 10.44 -4.64 4.38
N ALA A 10 9.19 -5.09 4.22
CA ALA A 10 7.99 -4.32 4.55
C ALA A 10 7.46 -4.54 5.96
N LEU A 11 7.51 -5.77 6.48
CA LEU A 11 6.79 -6.17 7.67
C LEU A 11 7.13 -5.33 8.91
N PRO A 12 8.41 -5.06 9.25
CA PRO A 12 8.73 -4.25 10.42
C PRO A 12 8.14 -2.85 10.33
N MET A 13 8.17 -2.28 9.12
CA MET A 13 7.65 -0.95 8.84
C MET A 13 6.13 -0.90 8.87
N THR A 14 5.46 -1.90 8.31
CA THR A 14 4.00 -2.02 8.37
C THR A 14 3.52 -2.13 9.82
N VAL A 15 4.18 -2.94 10.66
CA VAL A 15 3.84 -3.05 12.08
C VAL A 15 4.05 -1.71 12.80
N ALA A 16 5.19 -1.05 12.57
CA ALA A 16 5.47 0.25 13.18
C ALA A 16 4.47 1.32 12.73
N LEU A 17 4.10 1.37 11.45
CA LEU A 17 3.10 2.28 10.90
C LEU A 17 1.70 2.00 11.45
N LEU A 18 1.32 0.74 11.63
CA LEU A 18 0.02 0.37 12.23
C LEU A 18 -0.07 0.84 13.68
N LEU A 19 0.98 0.60 14.48
CA LEU A 19 1.04 1.07 15.87
C LEU A 19 1.06 2.60 15.93
N LEU A 20 1.81 3.25 15.04
CA LEU A 20 1.85 4.70 14.94
C LEU A 20 0.48 5.28 14.56
N ALA A 21 -0.19 4.73 13.54
CA ALA A 21 -1.51 5.17 13.11
C ALA A 21 -2.53 5.03 14.23
N TRP A 22 -2.53 3.89 14.92
CA TRP A 22 -3.36 3.67 16.09
C TRP A 22 -3.08 4.69 17.20
N PHE A 23 -1.81 4.91 17.53
CA PHE A 23 -1.40 5.87 18.56
C PHE A 23 -1.79 7.31 18.22
N VAL A 24 -1.53 7.76 16.99
CA VAL A 24 -1.92 9.09 16.49
C VAL A 24 -3.44 9.25 16.55
N CYS A 25 -4.18 8.21 16.13
CA CYS A 25 -5.64 8.22 16.15
C CYS A 25 -6.19 8.41 17.56
N ILE A 26 -5.80 7.57 18.52
CA ILE A 26 -6.25 7.68 19.92
C ILE A 26 -5.83 9.01 20.54
N ARG A 27 -4.64 9.51 20.20
CA ARG A 27 -4.12 10.74 20.80
C ARG A 27 -4.80 12.01 20.30
N MET A 28 -5.29 11.99 19.06
CA MET A 28 -6.06 13.08 18.44
C MET A 28 -7.56 12.97 18.70
N PHE A 29 -8.08 11.74 18.73
CA PHE A 29 -9.50 11.41 18.90
C PHE A 29 -9.63 10.30 19.93
N SER A 30 -9.69 10.69 21.20
CA SER A 30 -9.93 9.75 22.29
C SER A 30 -11.27 9.04 22.09
N PRO A 31 -11.36 7.72 22.31
CA PRO A 31 -12.64 7.02 22.30
C PRO A 31 -13.59 7.61 23.35
N ASP A 32 -14.83 7.91 22.96
CA ASP A 32 -15.85 8.45 23.87
C ASP A 32 -16.41 7.40 24.85
N VAL A 33 -16.15 6.12 24.58
CA VAL A 33 -16.71 4.99 25.33
C VAL A 33 -15.59 4.06 25.77
N ASP A 34 -15.49 3.84 27.08
CA ASP A 34 -14.59 2.83 27.64
C ASP A 34 -15.09 1.42 27.30
N GLY A 35 -14.17 0.49 27.08
CA GLY A 35 -14.51 -0.92 26.89
C GLY A 35 -15.19 -1.48 28.13
N THR A 36 -16.50 -1.71 28.07
CA THR A 36 -17.25 -2.27 29.20
C THR A 36 -17.25 -3.80 29.14
N GLY A 37 -17.49 -4.45 30.29
CA GLY A 37 -17.71 -5.90 30.34
C GLY A 37 -18.90 -6.34 29.46
N GLU A 38 -19.84 -5.45 29.18
CA GLU A 38 -20.96 -5.68 28.27
C GLU A 38 -20.52 -5.74 26.81
N SER A 39 -19.60 -4.88 26.37
CA SER A 39 -19.01 -4.94 25.02
C SER A 39 -18.35 -6.29 24.78
N ILE A 40 -17.60 -6.80 25.75
CA ILE A 40 -16.94 -8.11 25.68
C ILE A 40 -17.98 -9.24 25.60
N LYS A 41 -19.05 -9.18 26.40
CA LYS A 41 -20.14 -10.16 26.34
C LYS A 41 -20.82 -10.14 24.96
N ARG A 42 -21.06 -8.96 24.38
CA ARG A 42 -21.66 -8.82 23.05
C ARG A 42 -20.77 -9.41 21.96
N ILE A 43 -19.46 -9.14 22.00
CA ILE A 43 -18.49 -9.73 21.05
C ILE A 43 -18.46 -11.25 21.16
N ARG A 44 -18.48 -11.80 22.38
CA ARG A 44 -18.57 -13.26 22.59
C ARG A 44 -19.88 -13.83 22.05
N GLY A 45 -21.01 -13.18 22.30
CA GLY A 45 -22.30 -13.60 21.75
C GLY A 45 -22.33 -13.58 20.23
N LEU A 46 -21.74 -12.57 19.58
CA LEU A 46 -21.59 -12.54 18.11
C LEU A 46 -20.72 -13.70 17.62
N ARG A 47 -19.61 -14.00 18.30
CA ARG A 47 -18.73 -15.13 17.96
C ARG A 47 -19.43 -16.47 18.11
N GLU A 48 -20.16 -16.67 19.20
CA GLU A 48 -20.94 -17.89 19.45
C GLU A 48 -22.06 -18.05 18.41
N GLY A 49 -22.67 -16.94 17.99
CA GLY A 49 -23.71 -16.91 16.96
C GLY A 49 -23.25 -17.26 15.54
N LEU A 50 -21.94 -17.19 15.24
CA LEU A 50 -21.40 -17.60 13.92
C LEU A 50 -21.47 -19.13 13.71
N GLY A 51 -21.44 -19.90 14.80
CA GLY A 51 -21.41 -21.36 14.74
C GLY A 51 -20.09 -21.93 14.19
N PRO A 52 -20.03 -23.25 13.89
CA PRO A 52 -18.86 -23.87 13.31
C PRO A 52 -18.67 -23.50 11.84
N LEU A 53 -17.41 -23.49 11.37
CA LEU A 53 -17.09 -23.22 9.97
C LEU A 53 -17.85 -24.17 9.03
N ARG A 54 -18.53 -23.58 8.04
CA ARG A 54 -19.23 -24.30 6.98
C ARG A 54 -18.23 -24.99 6.05
N SER A 55 -18.68 -26.02 5.34
CA SER A 55 -17.81 -26.78 4.42
C SER A 55 -17.17 -25.88 3.36
N GLY A 56 -17.92 -24.94 2.79
CA GLY A 56 -17.37 -23.98 1.82
C GLY A 56 -16.30 -23.06 2.40
N GLU A 57 -16.48 -22.58 3.63
CA GLU A 57 -15.51 -21.73 4.33
C GLU A 57 -14.20 -22.49 4.58
N LYS A 58 -14.28 -23.78 4.92
CA LYS A 58 -13.09 -24.64 5.06
C LYS A 58 -12.35 -24.82 3.74
N VAL A 59 -13.07 -24.99 2.63
CA VAL A 59 -12.47 -25.07 1.29
C VAL A 59 -11.76 -23.77 0.95
N VAL A 60 -12.41 -22.62 1.14
CA VAL A 60 -11.78 -21.30 0.90
C VAL A 60 -10.54 -21.12 1.77
N ALA A 61 -10.62 -21.44 3.06
CA ALA A 61 -9.48 -21.35 3.97
C ALA A 61 -8.31 -22.25 3.54
N ALA A 62 -8.60 -23.47 3.06
CA ALA A 62 -7.57 -24.39 2.56
C ALA A 62 -6.89 -23.83 1.30
N PHE A 63 -7.66 -23.39 0.30
CA PHE A 63 -7.12 -22.81 -0.93
C PHE A 63 -6.31 -21.54 -0.66
N PHE A 64 -6.80 -20.66 0.20
CA PHE A 64 -6.06 -19.48 0.64
C PHE A 64 -4.75 -19.84 1.32
N SER A 65 -4.76 -20.83 2.21
CA SER A 65 -3.54 -21.29 2.90
C SER A 65 -2.52 -21.88 1.92
N VAL A 66 -2.97 -22.66 0.93
CA VAL A 66 -2.10 -23.21 -0.13
C VAL A 66 -1.50 -22.09 -0.97
N SER A 67 -2.30 -21.11 -1.40
CA SER A 67 -1.79 -19.94 -2.14
C SER A 67 -0.71 -19.19 -1.35
N LEU A 68 -0.94 -18.95 -0.05
CA LEU A 68 0.02 -18.26 0.81
C LEU A 68 1.32 -19.05 0.96
N LEU A 69 1.25 -20.37 1.13
CA LEU A 69 2.43 -21.22 1.20
C LEU A 69 3.26 -21.11 -0.09
N ILE A 70 2.61 -21.17 -1.25
CA ILE A 70 3.27 -21.03 -2.55
C ILE A 70 3.94 -19.66 -2.69
N TRP A 71 3.30 -18.58 -2.22
CA TRP A 71 3.92 -17.25 -2.23
C TRP A 71 5.17 -17.19 -1.36
N ILE A 72 5.09 -17.70 -0.13
CA ILE A 72 6.22 -17.72 0.80
C ILE A 72 7.37 -18.55 0.24
N THR A 73 7.07 -19.63 -0.50
CA THR A 73 8.07 -20.52 -1.11
C THR A 73 8.49 -20.14 -2.53
N ASP A 74 8.07 -18.98 -3.07
CA ASP A 74 8.38 -18.58 -4.46
C ASP A 74 9.88 -18.65 -4.77
N GLY A 75 10.72 -18.20 -3.85
CA GLY A 75 12.18 -18.29 -4.01
C GLY A 75 12.75 -19.72 -4.13
N LEU A 76 11.99 -20.76 -3.78
CA LEU A 76 12.41 -22.17 -3.87
C LEU A 76 12.01 -22.84 -5.19
N HIS A 77 10.88 -22.45 -5.79
CA HIS A 77 10.33 -23.11 -6.97
C HIS A 77 10.23 -22.20 -8.21
N GLY A 78 10.31 -20.88 -8.04
CA GLY A 78 10.27 -19.90 -9.12
C GLY A 78 8.96 -19.85 -9.90
N TYR A 79 7.84 -20.22 -9.26
CA TYR A 79 6.53 -20.21 -9.92
C TYR A 79 5.95 -18.82 -9.75
N ASN A 80 5.46 -18.22 -10.83
CA ASN A 80 4.79 -16.93 -10.74
C ASN A 80 3.58 -17.02 -9.79
N GLY A 81 3.69 -16.41 -8.61
CA GLY A 81 2.66 -16.46 -7.57
C GLY A 81 1.29 -15.95 -8.05
N GLY A 82 1.27 -14.97 -8.95
CA GLY A 82 0.03 -14.47 -9.56
C GLY A 82 -0.68 -15.52 -10.41
N ILE A 83 0.06 -16.23 -11.27
CA ILE A 83 -0.48 -17.31 -12.12
C ILE A 83 -1.00 -18.46 -11.26
N VAL A 84 -0.24 -18.87 -10.24
CA VAL A 84 -0.65 -19.97 -9.37
C VAL A 84 -1.90 -19.60 -8.56
N THR A 85 -1.98 -18.37 -8.07
CA THR A 85 -3.17 -17.89 -7.34
C THR A 85 -4.38 -17.84 -8.25
N LEU A 86 -4.21 -17.36 -9.50
CA LEU A 86 -5.29 -17.36 -10.48
C LEU A 86 -5.78 -18.78 -10.75
N PHE A 87 -4.87 -19.73 -10.94
CA PHE A 87 -5.22 -21.13 -11.13
C PHE A 87 -6.00 -21.69 -9.92
N LEU A 88 -5.50 -21.49 -8.69
CA LEU A 88 -6.18 -21.93 -7.47
C LEU A 88 -7.55 -21.26 -7.29
N ALA A 89 -7.68 -19.99 -7.63
CA ALA A 89 -8.95 -19.26 -7.60
C ALA A 89 -9.95 -19.83 -8.62
N LEU A 90 -9.49 -20.19 -9.83
CA LEU A 90 -10.34 -20.80 -10.86
C LEU A 90 -10.90 -22.17 -10.43
N LEU A 91 -10.15 -22.93 -9.62
CA LEU A 91 -10.64 -24.20 -9.07
C LEU A 91 -11.83 -24.02 -8.12
N LEU A 92 -12.00 -22.86 -7.48
CA LEU A 92 -13.15 -22.58 -6.60
C LEU A 92 -14.50 -22.54 -7.36
N PHE A 93 -14.46 -22.39 -8.69
CA PHE A 93 -15.64 -22.44 -9.55
C PHE A 93 -16.04 -23.87 -9.95
N ILE A 94 -15.30 -24.89 -9.51
CA ILE A 94 -15.70 -26.29 -9.76
C ILE A 94 -17.01 -26.55 -9.00
N PRO A 95 -18.13 -26.89 -9.67
CA PRO A 95 -19.45 -27.00 -9.03
C PRO A 95 -19.49 -27.98 -7.85
N ARG A 96 -18.65 -29.03 -7.89
CA ARG A 96 -18.53 -30.03 -6.81
C ARG A 96 -18.03 -29.46 -5.49
N LEU A 97 -17.31 -28.33 -5.51
CA LEU A 97 -16.85 -27.67 -4.29
C LEU A 97 -17.96 -26.81 -3.65
N GLY A 98 -18.97 -26.39 -4.43
CA GLY A 98 -20.11 -25.62 -3.95
C GLY A 98 -19.72 -24.28 -3.31
N VAL A 99 -18.63 -23.66 -3.75
CA VAL A 99 -18.09 -22.40 -3.17
C VAL A 99 -18.47 -21.19 -4.02
N MET A 100 -18.12 -21.18 -5.30
CA MET A 100 -18.40 -20.07 -6.21
C MET A 100 -19.17 -20.57 -7.44
N ASP A 101 -20.10 -19.74 -7.91
CA ASP A 101 -20.76 -19.91 -9.20
C ASP A 101 -20.19 -18.90 -10.20
N LEU A 102 -20.09 -19.31 -11.47
CA LEU A 102 -19.69 -18.42 -12.56
C LEU A 102 -20.77 -17.39 -12.87
N GLY A 103 -22.04 -17.72 -12.59
CA GLY A 103 -23.16 -16.80 -12.73
C GLY A 103 -23.01 -15.59 -11.81
N GLY A 104 -22.82 -14.40 -12.38
CA GLY A 104 -22.71 -13.14 -11.63
C GLY A 104 -21.27 -12.73 -11.27
N PHE A 105 -20.36 -13.68 -11.04
CA PHE A 105 -18.98 -13.36 -10.67
C PHE A 105 -18.27 -12.48 -11.71
N ALA A 106 -18.48 -12.73 -13.00
CA ALA A 106 -17.88 -11.93 -14.07
C ALA A 106 -18.26 -10.44 -14.00
N GLY A 107 -19.42 -10.11 -13.42
CA GLY A 107 -19.86 -8.73 -13.17
C GLY A 107 -19.21 -8.09 -11.94
N ASP A 108 -18.82 -8.88 -10.95
CA ASP A 108 -18.16 -8.42 -9.73
C ASP A 108 -16.65 -8.18 -9.92
N VAL A 109 -16.06 -8.74 -10.98
CA VAL A 109 -14.65 -8.53 -11.31
C VAL A 109 -14.42 -7.06 -11.70
N PRO A 110 -13.49 -6.34 -11.05
CA PRO A 110 -13.21 -4.94 -11.35
C PRO A 110 -12.33 -4.81 -12.61
N TRP A 111 -12.87 -5.16 -13.78
CA TRP A 111 -12.16 -5.14 -15.06
C TRP A 111 -11.48 -3.81 -15.37
N GLY A 112 -12.12 -2.69 -15.00
CA GLY A 112 -11.54 -1.36 -15.13
C GLY A 112 -10.26 -1.19 -14.32
N SER A 113 -10.23 -1.65 -13.07
CA SER A 113 -9.02 -1.58 -12.23
C SER A 113 -7.89 -2.46 -12.77
N ILE A 114 -8.21 -3.65 -13.28
CA ILE A 114 -7.23 -4.54 -13.92
C ILE A 114 -6.63 -3.87 -15.17
N ALA A 115 -7.47 -3.29 -16.03
CA ALA A 115 -7.04 -2.59 -17.24
C ALA A 115 -6.16 -1.38 -16.91
N VAL A 116 -6.57 -0.57 -15.91
CA VAL A 116 -5.76 0.57 -15.44
C VAL A 116 -4.40 0.09 -14.95
N PHE A 117 -4.34 -0.97 -14.13
CA PHE A 117 -3.08 -1.51 -13.63
C PHE A 117 -2.16 -1.99 -14.77
N ALA A 118 -2.71 -2.68 -15.78
CA ALA A 118 -1.94 -3.12 -16.95
C ALA A 118 -1.42 -1.93 -17.78
N ALA A 119 -2.27 -0.94 -18.05
CA ALA A 119 -1.89 0.28 -18.76
C ALA A 119 -0.83 1.08 -18.00
N SER A 120 -0.92 1.09 -16.67
CA SER A 120 0.00 1.80 -15.80
C SER A 120 1.39 1.17 -15.80
N MET A 121 1.48 -0.16 -15.71
CA MET A 121 2.76 -0.89 -15.85
C MET A 121 3.37 -0.69 -17.23
N PHE A 122 2.56 -0.66 -18.29
CA PHE A 122 3.02 -0.37 -19.65
C PHE A 122 3.58 1.07 -19.75
N LEU A 123 2.86 2.05 -19.21
CA LEU A 123 3.29 3.44 -19.18
C LEU A 123 4.61 3.61 -18.41
N ALA A 124 4.72 3.03 -17.21
CA ALA A 124 5.95 3.09 -16.41
C ALA A 124 7.14 2.51 -17.17
N ARG A 125 6.95 1.38 -17.88
CA ARG A 125 7.99 0.77 -18.72
C ARG A 125 8.33 1.62 -19.94
N ALA A 126 7.35 2.24 -20.58
CA ALA A 126 7.57 3.14 -21.71
C ALA A 126 8.32 4.39 -21.27
N VAL A 127 7.90 5.04 -20.18
CA VAL A 127 8.57 6.21 -19.59
C VAL A 127 10.02 5.89 -19.28
N GLY A 128 10.29 4.77 -18.59
CA GLY A 128 11.65 4.36 -18.25
C GLY A 128 12.49 3.98 -19.48
N ARG A 129 11.90 3.38 -20.52
CA ARG A 129 12.61 3.02 -21.76
C ARG A 129 13.01 4.24 -22.59
N TRP A 130 12.13 5.24 -22.65
CA TRP A 130 12.31 6.42 -23.50
C TRP A 130 12.85 7.64 -22.74
N GLY A 131 13.11 7.52 -21.44
CA GLY A 131 13.54 8.65 -20.60
C GLY A 131 12.53 9.79 -20.59
N ALA A 132 11.22 9.48 -20.72
CA ALA A 132 10.22 10.50 -21.04
C ALA A 132 10.04 11.56 -19.94
N LEU A 133 10.45 11.25 -18.70
CA LEU A 133 10.44 12.19 -17.58
C LEU A 133 11.81 12.80 -17.27
N ASP A 134 12.88 12.41 -17.97
CA ASP A 134 14.23 12.91 -17.69
C ASP A 134 14.33 14.43 -17.93
N PRO A 135 13.80 15.02 -19.03
CA PRO A 135 13.83 16.48 -19.20
C PRO A 135 13.03 17.22 -18.14
N VAL A 136 11.95 16.61 -17.62
CA VAL A 136 11.15 17.19 -16.53
C VAL A 136 11.93 17.15 -15.22
N ALA A 137 12.58 16.02 -14.94
CA ALA A 137 13.42 15.84 -13.78
C ALA A 137 14.61 16.81 -13.81
N GLU A 138 15.32 16.93 -14.93
CA GLU A 138 16.43 17.87 -15.14
C GLU A 138 15.98 19.32 -14.94
N ALA A 139 14.89 19.73 -15.58
CA ALA A 139 14.36 21.09 -15.43
C ALA A 139 14.00 21.42 -13.97
N LEU A 140 13.37 20.47 -13.25
CA LEU A 140 13.07 20.64 -11.83
C LEU A 140 14.35 20.69 -10.98
N PHE A 141 15.30 19.83 -11.29
CA PHE A 141 16.57 19.71 -10.58
C PHE A 141 17.39 21.01 -10.67
N ASP A 142 17.45 21.60 -11.86
CA ASP A 142 18.17 22.86 -12.11
C ASP A 142 17.41 24.07 -11.56
N LEU A 143 16.11 24.18 -11.83
CA LEU A 143 15.29 25.32 -11.40
C LEU A 143 15.29 25.46 -9.88
N MET A 144 15.18 24.33 -9.17
CA MET A 144 15.17 24.28 -7.71
C MET A 144 16.57 24.18 -7.11
N ARG A 145 17.63 24.16 -7.95
CA ARG A 145 19.04 24.07 -7.53
C ARG A 145 19.30 22.88 -6.61
N LEU A 146 18.64 21.75 -6.89
CA LEU A 146 18.67 20.55 -6.04
C LEU A 146 20.08 19.94 -5.96
N SER A 147 20.90 20.14 -6.99
CA SER A 147 22.32 19.76 -7.03
C SER A 147 23.15 20.28 -5.86
N HIS A 148 22.77 21.42 -5.27
CA HIS A 148 23.49 22.02 -4.14
C HIS A 148 23.05 21.48 -2.77
N LEU A 149 21.97 20.69 -2.72
CA LEU A 149 21.49 20.12 -1.47
C LEU A 149 22.35 18.93 -1.06
N PRO A 150 22.66 18.78 0.24
CA PRO A 150 23.20 17.53 0.75
C PRO A 150 22.25 16.36 0.42
N PRO A 151 22.75 15.16 0.04
CA PRO A 151 21.90 14.03 -0.36
C PRO A 151 20.84 13.63 0.69
N SER A 152 21.15 13.79 1.98
CA SER A 152 20.20 13.55 3.07
C SER A 152 19.05 14.56 3.06
N VAL A 153 19.35 15.86 2.91
CA VAL A 153 18.35 16.93 2.85
C VAL A 153 17.48 16.79 1.60
N PHE A 154 18.10 16.47 0.46
CA PHE A 154 17.38 16.14 -0.77
C PHE A 154 16.39 14.99 -0.54
N SER A 155 16.83 13.91 0.11
CA SER A 155 15.99 12.75 0.35
C SER A 155 14.81 13.04 1.27
N VAL A 156 15.05 13.78 2.36
CA VAL A 156 13.98 14.22 3.27
C VAL A 156 12.97 15.08 2.51
N LEU A 157 13.44 16.08 1.76
CA LEU A 157 12.58 16.97 0.98
C LEU A 157 11.71 16.17 0.00
N LEU A 158 12.31 15.28 -0.77
CA LEU A 158 11.60 14.50 -1.78
C LEU A 158 10.54 13.59 -1.16
N VAL A 159 10.90 12.85 -0.11
CA VAL A 159 9.94 11.97 0.59
C VAL A 159 8.72 12.75 1.09
N PHE A 160 8.93 13.93 1.69
CA PHE A 160 7.83 14.78 2.15
C PHE A 160 7.00 15.34 0.98
N VAL A 161 7.63 15.88 -0.06
CA VAL A 161 6.92 16.43 -1.23
C VAL A 161 6.03 15.36 -1.87
N PHE A 162 6.60 14.18 -2.14
CA PHE A 162 5.85 13.08 -2.73
C PHE A 162 4.72 12.62 -1.81
N MET A 163 4.94 12.55 -0.49
CA MET A 163 3.87 12.21 0.45
C MET A 163 2.68 13.18 0.34
N PHE A 164 2.93 14.48 0.35
CA PHE A 164 1.85 15.48 0.31
C PHE A 164 1.23 15.69 -1.06
N LEU A 165 1.89 15.26 -2.15
CA LEU A 165 1.30 15.25 -3.49
C LEU A 165 0.06 14.36 -3.60
N HIS A 166 -0.16 13.41 -2.68
CA HIS A 166 -1.39 12.60 -2.63
C HIS A 166 -2.68 13.44 -2.60
N VAL A 167 -2.64 14.69 -2.13
CA VAL A 167 -3.79 15.61 -2.14
C VAL A 167 -4.34 15.81 -3.56
N VAL A 168 -3.50 15.67 -4.59
CA VAL A 168 -3.88 15.88 -6.00
C VAL A 168 -4.35 14.59 -6.68
N PHE A 169 -4.14 13.42 -6.06
CA PHE A 169 -4.42 12.12 -6.67
C PHE A 169 -5.59 11.41 -5.97
N THR A 170 -6.49 10.84 -6.77
CA THR A 170 -7.65 10.05 -6.28
C THR A 170 -7.41 8.54 -6.31
N SER A 171 -6.23 8.10 -6.76
CA SER A 171 -5.85 6.69 -6.87
C SER A 171 -4.38 6.51 -6.53
N THR A 172 -4.10 5.63 -5.57
CA THR A 172 -2.74 5.22 -5.18
C THR A 172 -2.02 4.51 -6.32
N THR A 173 -2.75 3.75 -7.14
CA THR A 173 -2.21 3.07 -8.33
C THR A 173 -1.75 4.06 -9.40
N VAL A 174 -2.59 5.06 -9.70
CA VAL A 174 -2.23 6.12 -10.67
C VAL A 174 -1.06 6.93 -10.14
N TYR A 175 -1.11 7.33 -8.87
CA TYR A 175 -0.02 8.04 -8.20
C TYR A 175 1.31 7.28 -8.34
N ALA A 176 1.37 6.01 -7.92
CA ALA A 176 2.59 5.21 -7.99
C ALA A 176 3.11 5.08 -9.43
N THR A 177 2.21 4.93 -10.40
CA THR A 177 2.59 4.78 -11.81
C THR A 177 3.29 6.02 -12.36
N VAL A 178 2.77 7.21 -12.07
CA VAL A 178 3.30 8.46 -12.62
C VAL A 178 4.51 8.93 -11.81
N MET A 179 4.45 8.77 -10.48
CA MET A 179 5.45 9.32 -9.58
C MET A 179 6.71 8.46 -9.48
N MET A 180 6.61 7.13 -9.55
CA MET A 180 7.78 6.26 -9.38
C MET A 180 8.89 6.51 -10.42
N PRO A 181 8.61 6.63 -11.73
CA PRO A 181 9.66 6.95 -12.70
C PRO A 181 10.31 8.32 -12.42
N LEU A 182 9.53 9.33 -12.02
CA LEU A 182 10.04 10.66 -11.69
C LEU A 182 10.98 10.64 -10.48
N VAL A 183 10.61 9.93 -9.41
CA VAL A 183 11.45 9.75 -8.21
C VAL A 183 12.77 9.08 -8.56
N ILE A 184 12.72 8.06 -9.43
CA ILE A 184 13.92 7.34 -9.88
C ILE A 184 14.84 8.28 -10.66
N SER A 185 14.33 9.02 -11.65
CA SER A 185 15.13 9.98 -12.43
C SER A 185 15.74 11.06 -11.53
N LEU A 186 14.96 11.65 -10.62
CA LEU A 186 15.46 12.65 -9.67
C LEU A 186 16.54 12.09 -8.72
N GLY A 187 16.36 10.86 -8.23
CA GLY A 187 17.36 10.20 -7.40
C GLY A 187 18.64 9.83 -8.15
N GLN A 188 18.55 9.57 -9.46
CA GLN A 188 19.73 9.33 -10.30
C GLN A 188 20.53 10.61 -10.53
N LEU A 189 19.85 11.74 -10.81
CA LEU A 189 20.48 13.05 -10.99
C LEU A 189 21.26 13.53 -9.75
N GLN A 190 20.77 13.21 -8.55
CA GLN A 190 21.46 13.56 -7.29
C GLN A 190 22.78 12.77 -7.07
N GLY A 191 23.08 11.77 -7.90
CA GLY A 191 24.33 10.99 -7.79
C GLY A 191 24.30 9.87 -6.75
N GLY A 192 23.13 9.52 -6.22
CA GLY A 192 22.94 8.42 -5.27
C GLY A 192 21.56 8.43 -4.61
N GLY A 193 21.06 7.26 -4.18
CA GLY A 193 19.83 7.15 -3.39
C GLY A 193 18.53 6.91 -4.16
N ALA A 194 18.57 6.74 -5.50
CA ALA A 194 17.38 6.39 -6.29
C ALA A 194 16.66 5.14 -5.76
N GLY A 195 17.41 4.12 -5.32
CA GLY A 195 16.86 2.91 -4.71
C GLY A 195 16.10 3.21 -3.41
N PHE A 196 16.71 3.93 -2.48
CA PHE A 196 16.07 4.35 -1.22
C PHE A 196 14.82 5.19 -1.48
N LEU A 197 14.89 6.18 -2.37
CA LEU A 197 13.79 7.09 -2.65
C LEU A 197 12.61 6.38 -3.32
N ALA A 198 12.89 5.52 -4.30
CA ALA A 198 11.87 4.70 -4.94
C ALA A 198 11.15 3.82 -3.91
N LEU A 199 11.89 3.16 -3.02
CA LEU A 199 11.30 2.33 -1.98
C LEU A 199 10.51 3.16 -0.96
N ALA A 200 11.07 4.26 -0.46
CA ALA A 200 10.40 5.14 0.48
C ALA A 200 9.05 5.64 -0.07
N VAL A 201 9.02 6.10 -1.33
CA VAL A 201 7.78 6.55 -1.98
C VAL A 201 6.83 5.38 -2.24
N ALA A 202 7.33 4.20 -2.63
CA ALA A 202 6.49 3.01 -2.79
C ALA A 202 5.82 2.57 -1.47
N PHE A 203 6.49 2.72 -0.34
CA PHE A 203 5.93 2.44 1.00
C PHE A 203 4.92 3.46 1.47
N LEU A 204 5.09 4.73 1.06
CA LEU A 204 4.19 5.82 1.42
C LEU A 204 2.99 5.91 0.48
N ALA A 205 3.08 5.41 -0.75
CA ALA A 205 2.00 5.46 -1.75
C ALA A 205 0.66 4.86 -1.27
N PRO A 206 0.62 3.76 -0.48
CA PRO A 206 -0.63 3.25 0.09
C PRO A 206 -1.21 4.12 1.22
N ILE A 207 -0.43 5.05 1.80
CA ILE A 207 -0.82 5.90 2.93
C ILE A 207 -1.56 7.16 2.41
N ALA A 208 -2.61 6.96 1.62
CA ALA A 208 -3.38 8.04 1.01
C ALA A 208 -4.59 8.41 1.88
N VAL A 209 -4.33 9.11 2.99
CA VAL A 209 -5.30 9.33 4.09
C VAL A 209 -5.75 10.79 4.27
N ILE A 210 -5.27 11.72 3.44
CA ILE A 210 -5.50 13.16 3.64
C ILE A 210 -6.93 13.55 3.25
N LEU A 211 -7.43 13.06 2.12
CA LEU A 211 -8.75 13.37 1.61
C LEU A 211 -9.65 12.12 1.53
N PRO A 212 -10.98 12.29 1.71
CA PRO A 212 -11.94 11.21 1.50
C PRO A 212 -11.81 10.56 0.12
N VAL A 213 -11.57 11.36 -0.92
CA VAL A 213 -11.50 10.90 -2.31
C VAL A 213 -10.21 10.18 -2.68
N ASN A 214 -9.22 10.11 -1.78
CA ASN A 214 -7.95 9.45 -2.09
C ASN A 214 -8.09 7.93 -2.18
N THR A 215 -9.02 7.32 -1.44
CA THR A 215 -9.25 5.87 -1.47
C THR A 215 -10.72 5.51 -1.20
N ILE A 216 -11.18 4.36 -1.71
CA ILE A 216 -12.54 3.85 -1.46
C ILE A 216 -12.82 3.68 0.05
N PRO A 217 -11.94 3.09 0.88
CA PRO A 217 -12.15 3.01 2.32
C PRO A 217 -12.42 4.37 2.97
N ASN A 218 -11.67 5.42 2.60
CA ASN A 218 -11.88 6.76 3.16
C ASN A 218 -13.27 7.32 2.81
N ILE A 219 -13.76 7.08 1.58
CA ILE A 219 -15.11 7.48 1.17
C ILE A 219 -16.16 6.75 2.02
N VAL A 220 -16.01 5.44 2.20
CA VAL A 220 -16.93 4.63 3.02
C VAL A 220 -16.96 5.14 4.45
N PHE A 221 -15.80 5.38 5.07
CA PHE A 221 -15.74 5.93 6.42
C PHE A 221 -16.33 7.35 6.51
N PHE A 222 -16.05 8.23 5.55
CA PHE A 222 -16.63 9.57 5.53
C PHE A 222 -18.15 9.54 5.37
N SER A 223 -18.68 8.63 4.54
CA SER A 223 -20.12 8.48 4.30
C SER A 223 -20.91 8.00 5.52
N SER A 224 -20.23 7.44 6.53
CA SER A 224 -20.85 7.02 7.79
C SER A 224 -21.39 8.19 8.63
N GLY A 225 -20.96 9.42 8.35
CA GLY A 225 -21.38 10.63 9.07
C GLY A 225 -20.74 10.82 10.45
N TYR A 226 -19.92 9.88 10.91
CA TYR A 226 -19.24 9.97 12.21
C TYR A 226 -18.05 10.93 12.25
N PHE A 227 -17.50 11.32 11.09
CA PHE A 227 -16.29 12.14 11.00
C PHE A 227 -16.53 13.39 10.14
N SER A 228 -16.15 14.55 10.66
CA SER A 228 -16.11 15.78 9.87
C SER A 228 -14.93 15.77 8.89
N GLN A 229 -15.07 16.48 7.77
CA GLN A 229 -13.98 16.65 6.80
C GLN A 229 -12.72 17.23 7.45
N ARG A 230 -12.88 18.15 8.41
CA ARG A 230 -11.74 18.74 9.14
C ARG A 230 -10.99 17.71 9.98
N GLN A 231 -11.68 16.76 10.62
CA GLN A 231 -11.05 15.68 11.39
C GLN A 231 -10.26 14.72 10.48
N ILE A 232 -10.83 14.36 9.33
CA ILE A 232 -10.14 13.49 8.36
C ILE A 232 -8.88 14.18 7.84
N VAL A 233 -8.99 15.43 7.40
CA VAL A 233 -7.84 16.17 6.86
C VAL A 233 -6.78 16.39 7.93
N SER A 234 -7.16 16.78 9.15
CA SER A 234 -6.17 17.00 10.23
C SER A 234 -5.46 15.71 10.61
N TYR A 235 -6.20 14.61 10.75
CA TYR A 235 -5.63 13.27 10.98
C TYR A 235 -4.67 12.88 9.86
N GLY A 236 -5.14 13.01 8.61
CA GLY A 236 -4.38 12.61 7.44
C GLY A 236 -3.10 13.41 7.26
N LEU A 237 -3.09 14.72 7.54
CA LEU A 237 -1.89 15.55 7.50
C LEU A 237 -0.87 15.13 8.57
N VAL A 238 -1.33 14.91 9.81
CA VAL A 238 -0.45 14.47 10.92
C VAL A 238 0.10 13.09 10.66
N LEU A 239 -0.76 12.12 10.30
CA LEU A 239 -0.33 10.75 10.02
C LEU A 239 0.63 10.72 8.83
N SER A 240 0.38 11.52 7.79
CA SER A 240 1.27 11.59 6.63
C SER A 240 2.66 12.10 7.00
N ALA A 241 2.73 13.17 7.80
CA ALA A 241 4.00 13.74 8.25
C ALA A 241 4.79 12.76 9.12
N VAL A 242 4.15 12.14 10.11
CA VAL A 242 4.84 11.23 11.03
C VAL A 242 5.21 9.91 10.34
N SER A 243 4.39 9.43 9.41
CA SER A 243 4.74 8.25 8.58
C SER A 243 5.96 8.51 7.69
N SER A 244 6.04 9.70 7.09
CA SER A 244 7.21 10.11 6.29
C SER A 244 8.47 10.16 7.14
N ALA A 245 8.39 10.77 8.34
CA ALA A 245 9.48 10.80 9.29
C ALA A 245 9.90 9.39 9.74
N LEU A 246 8.92 8.50 10.00
CA LEU A 246 9.18 7.12 10.40
C LEU A 246 9.92 6.34 9.31
N VAL A 247 9.52 6.50 8.04
CA VAL A 247 10.20 5.89 6.90
C VAL A 247 11.64 6.39 6.80
N LEU A 248 11.87 7.69 6.92
CA LEU A 248 13.23 8.24 6.87
C LEU A 248 14.12 7.73 8.01
N VAL A 249 13.59 7.61 9.22
CA VAL A 249 14.36 7.23 10.42
C VAL A 249 14.57 5.71 10.51
N LEU A 250 13.55 4.90 10.22
CA LEU A 250 13.62 3.44 10.40
C LEU A 250 13.99 2.71 9.12
N CYS A 251 13.48 3.10 7.95
CA CYS A 251 13.73 2.34 6.72
C CYS A 251 15.17 2.46 6.25
N HIS A 252 15.77 3.66 6.33
CA HIS A 252 17.16 3.85 5.90
C HIS A 252 18.14 2.89 6.61
N PRO A 253 18.22 2.87 7.96
CA PRO A 253 19.13 1.94 8.64
C PRO A 253 18.69 0.48 8.47
N TYR A 254 17.40 0.19 8.47
CA TYR A 254 16.90 -1.18 8.33
C TYR A 254 17.24 -1.79 6.98
N TRP A 255 16.97 -1.07 5.88
CA TRP A 255 17.26 -1.53 4.52
C TRP A 255 18.75 -1.64 4.25
N SER A 256 19.56 -0.74 4.83
CA SER A 256 21.02 -0.86 4.77
C SER A 256 21.51 -2.11 5.51
N MET A 257 20.97 -2.40 6.71
CA MET A 257 21.33 -3.59 7.50
C MET A 257 21.00 -4.91 6.79
N ILE A 258 19.89 -4.98 6.04
CA ILE A 258 19.52 -6.18 5.27
C ILE A 258 20.18 -6.23 3.88
N GLY A 259 21.06 -5.28 3.55
CA GLY A 259 21.82 -5.23 2.29
C GLY A 259 21.00 -4.87 1.06
N LEU A 260 19.88 -4.14 1.24
CA LEU A 260 18.98 -3.75 0.16
C LEU A 260 19.39 -2.41 -0.50
N ILE A 261 20.02 -1.52 0.27
CA ILE A 261 20.55 -0.21 -0.17
C ILE A 261 21.95 0.03 0.38
#